data_AF-A0A5J4P9T7-F1
#
_entry.id   AF-A0A5J4P9T7-F1
#
_cell.length_a   1.000
_cell.length_b   1.000
_cell.length_c   1.000
_cell.angle_alpha   90.00
_cell.angle_beta   90.00
_cell.angle_gamma   90.00
#
_symmetry.space_group_name_H-M   'P 1'
#
loop_
_entity.id
_entity.type
_entity.pdbx_description
1 polymer ?
#
loop_
_entity_poly.entity_id
_entity_poly.type
_entity_poly.pdbx_seq_one_letter_code
_entity_poly.pdbx_strand_id
1 'polypeptide(L)' 'MEITAIEKKTFEEMQQRFEDFAKQVKTLCRENQNKDKWLTGNNVCELLHISSRSLQSYRDNGT' A
#
# COMPACT_ATOMS: atom_id res chain seq x y z
N MET A 1 29.32 -32.26 14.53
CA MET A 1 28.96 -31.10 13.70
C MET A 1 28.31 -31.66 12.44
N GLU A 2 27.04 -31.35 12.23
CA GLU A 2 26.31 -31.80 11.03
C GLU A 2 26.53 -30.77 9.92
N ILE A 3 26.93 -31.22 8.74
CA ILE A 3 27.15 -30.37 7.57
C ILE A 3 26.14 -30.79 6.52
N THR A 4 25.26 -29.88 6.14
CA THR A 4 24.34 -30.05 5.01
C THR A 4 24.82 -29.17 3.87
N ALA A 5 25.01 -29.78 2.69
CA ALA A 5 25.45 -29.07 1.50
C ALA A 5 24.31 -28.98 0.49
N ILE A 6 24.24 -27.84 -0.20
CA ILE A 6 23.36 -27.61 -1.34
C ILE A 6 24.25 -27.39 -2.56
N GLU A 7 23.82 -27.95 -3.68
CA GLU A 7 24.48 -27.76 -4.97
C GLU A 7 24.37 -26.28 -5.40
N LYS A 8 25.47 -25.72 -5.92
CA LYS A 8 25.59 -24.28 -6.14
C LYS A 8 24.48 -23.72 -7.04
N LYS A 9 24.19 -24.40 -8.16
CA LYS A 9 23.16 -23.96 -9.10
C LYS A 9 21.77 -23.98 -8.46
N THR A 10 21.47 -25.00 -7.65
CA THR A 10 20.23 -25.10 -6.89
C THR A 10 20.07 -23.90 -5.94
N PHE A 11 21.15 -23.51 -5.25
CA PHE A 11 21.11 -22.32 -4.39
C PHE A 11 20.88 -21.03 -5.20
N GLU A 12 21.55 -20.87 -6.33
CA GLU A 12 21.38 -19.72 -7.22
C GLU A 12 19.94 -19.63 -7.78
N GLU A 13 19.35 -20.75 -8.18
CA GLU A 13 17.96 -20.82 -8.63
C GLU A 13 16.98 -20.46 -7.50
N MET A 14 17.25 -20.91 -6.27
CA MET A 14 16.45 -20.53 -5.10
C MET A 14 16.55 -19.03 -4.82
N GLN A 15 17.74 -18.44 -4.91
CA GLN A 15 17.94 -17.00 -4.75
C GLN A 15 17.14 -16.21 -5.79
N GLN A 16 17.22 -16.60 -7.06
CA GLN A 16 16.48 -15.94 -8.14
C GLN A 16 14.97 -15.98 -7.90
N ARG A 17 14.43 -17.15 -7.52
CA ARG A 17 13.01 -17.30 -7.20
C ARG A 17 12.60 -16.43 -6.01
N PHE A 18 13.49 -16.29 -5.02
CA PHE A 18 13.21 -15.48 -3.84
C PHE A 18 13.22 -13.98 -4.17
N GLU A 19 14.13 -13.53 -5.05
CA GLU A 19 14.14 -12.15 -5.54
C GLU A 19 12.86 -11.81 -6.30
N ASP A 20 12.42 -12.71 -7.18
CA ASP A 20 11.19 -12.50 -7.95
C ASP A 20 9.95 -12.50 -7.05
N PHE A 21 9.92 -13.37 -6.04
CA PHE A 21 8.89 -13.33 -5.00
C PHE A 21 8.91 -12.00 -4.22
N ALA A 22 10.08 -11.53 -3.80
CA ALA A 22 10.19 -10.25 -3.08
C ALA A 22 9.71 -9.06 -3.94
N LYS A 23 10.00 -9.07 -5.26
CA LYS A 23 9.47 -8.07 -6.20
C LYS A 23 7.94 -8.13 -6.28
N GLN A 24 7.35 -9.33 -6.38
CA GLN A 24 5.89 -9.50 -6.41
C GLN A 24 5.24 -8.97 -5.13
N VAL A 25 5.76 -9.33 -3.96
CA VAL A 25 5.28 -8.82 -2.66
C VAL A 25 5.39 -7.30 -2.60
N LYS A 26 6.51 -6.72 -3.05
CA LYS A 26 6.70 -5.27 -3.06
C LYS A 26 5.67 -4.57 -3.95
N THR A 27 5.35 -5.12 -5.12
CA THR A 27 4.31 -4.59 -6.01
C THR A 27 2.94 -4.63 -5.34
N LEU A 28 2.55 -5.77 -4.77
CA LEU A 28 1.28 -5.93 -4.05
C LEU A 28 1.15 -4.97 -2.87
N CYS A 29 2.22 -4.78 -2.09
CA CYS A 29 2.20 -3.83 -0.98
C CYS A 29 2.17 -2.36 -1.43
N ARG A 30 2.76 -2.02 -2.57
CA ARG A 30 2.78 -0.64 -3.10
C ARG A 30 1.39 -0.15 -3.49
N GLU A 31 0.53 -1.02 -4.00
CA GLU A 31 -0.88 -0.71 -4.27
C GLU A 31 -1.65 -0.32 -3.01
N ASN A 32 -1.21 -0.80 -1.84
CA ASN A 32 -1.83 -0.54 -0.55
C ASN A 32 -1.36 0.77 0.11
N GLN A 33 -0.33 1.45 -0.43
CA GLN A 33 0.22 2.69 0.15
C GLN A 33 -0.71 3.90 -0.02
N ASN A 34 -1.73 3.81 -0.89
CA ASN A 34 -2.71 4.88 -1.07
C ASN A 34 -3.82 4.90 -0.02
N LYS A 35 -3.86 3.94 0.92
CA LYS A 35 -4.92 3.86 1.93
C LYS A 35 -4.79 4.87 3.07
N ASP A 36 -3.61 5.46 3.26
CA ASP A 36 -3.37 6.47 4.29
C ASP A 36 -3.61 7.92 3.80
N LYS A 37 -4.13 8.09 2.58
CA LYS A 37 -4.43 9.42 2.05
C LYS A 37 -5.70 9.96 2.70
N TRP A 38 -5.52 10.67 3.80
CA TRP A 38 -6.57 11.49 4.40
C TRP A 38 -7.10 12.48 3.36
N LEU A 39 -8.43 12.52 3.19
CA LEU A 39 -9.07 13.49 2.33
C LEU A 39 -8.95 14.89 2.97
N THR A 40 -8.43 15.85 2.21
CA THR A 40 -8.49 17.25 2.64
C THR A 40 -9.92 17.77 2.55
N GLY A 41 -10.23 18.86 3.25
CA GLY A 41 -11.56 19.49 3.16
C GLY A 41 -11.96 19.81 1.72
N ASN A 42 -11.02 20.24 0.87
CA ASN A 42 -11.27 20.49 -0.54
C ASN A 42 -11.60 19.21 -1.31
N ASN A 43 -10.91 18.10 -1.03
CA ASN A 43 -11.22 16.82 -1.68
C ASN A 43 -12.63 16.34 -1.31
N VAL A 44 -13.07 16.59 -0.07
CA VAL A 44 -14.44 16.28 0.35
C VAL A 44 -15.45 17.17 -0.37
N CYS A 45 -15.18 18.47 -0.49
CA CYS A 45 -16.04 19.40 -1.24
C CYS A 45 -16.19 19.00 -2.72
N GLU A 46 -15.09 18.63 -3.37
CA GLU A 46 -15.08 18.17 -4.77
C GLU A 46 -15.87 16.86 -4.94
N LEU A 47 -15.62 15.88 -4.06
CA LEU A 47 -16.26 14.56 -4.11
C LEU A 47 -17.77 14.64 -3.90
N LEU A 48 -18.22 15.48 -2.96
CA LEU A 48 -19.64 15.62 -2.62
C LEU A 48 -20.33 16.72 -3.44
N HIS A 49 -19.60 17.43 -4.30
CA HIS A 49 -20.10 18.60 -5.03
C HIS A 49 -20.75 19.66 -4.13
N ILE A 50 -20.12 19.95 -2.99
CA ILE A 50 -20.60 20.92 -2.01
C ILE A 50 -19.62 22.08 -1.82
N SER A 51 -20.12 23.19 -1.27
CA SER A 51 -19.27 24.31 -0.88
C SER A 51 -18.56 24.05 0.45
N SER A 52 -17.45 24.76 0.70
CA SER A 52 -16.76 24.72 2.00
C SER A 52 -17.66 25.14 3.17
N ARG A 53 -18.61 26.06 2.92
CA ARG A 53 -19.62 26.46 3.91
C ARG A 53 -20.53 25.28 4.26
N SER A 54 -21.02 24.55 3.25
CA SER A 54 -21.85 23.37 3.44
C SER A 54 -21.09 22.26 4.18
N LEU A 55 -19.81 22.04 3.84
CA LEU A 55 -18.96 21.11 4.57
C LEU A 55 -18.79 21.51 6.05
N GLN A 56 -18.64 22.80 6.34
CA GLN A 56 -18.57 23.29 7.72
C GLN A 56 -19.88 23.06 8.46
N SER A 57 -21.03 23.32 7.83
CA SER A 57 -22.34 23.03 8.42
C SER A 57 -22.53 21.55 8.79
N TYR A 58 -22.03 20.61 7.98
CA TYR A 58 -22.08 19.17 8.32
C TYR A 58 -21.22 18.84 9.55
N ARG A 59 -20.03 19.44 9.66
CA ARG A 59 -19.15 19.26 10.82
C ARG A 59 -19.75 19.81 12.10
N ASP A 60 -20.36 20.99 12.02
CA ASP A 60 -20.95 21.67 13.17
C ASP A 60 -22.19 20.93 13.69
N ASN A 61 -22.95 20.30 12.79
CA ASN A 61 -24.20 19.60 13.14
C ASN A 61 -24.00 18.12 13.52
N GLY A 62 -22.79 17.57 13.36
CA GLY A 62 -22.44 16.21 13.80
C GLY A 62 -23.22 15.06 13.13
N THR A 63 -23.83 15.29 11.96
CA THR A 63 -24.45 14.24 11.13
C THR A 63 -23.42 13.40 10.41
#